data_AF-A0A9W4PHA1-F1
#
_entry.id   AF-A0A9W4PHA1-F1
#
_cell.length_a   1.000
_cell.length_b   1.000
_cell.length_c   1.000
_cell.angle_alpha   90.00
_cell.angle_beta   90.00
_cell.angle_gamma   90.00
#
_symmetry.space_group_name_H-M   'P 1'
#
loop_
_entity.id
_entity.type
_entity.pdbx_description
1 polymer ?
#
loop_
_entity_poly.entity_id
_entity_poly.type
_entity_poly.pdbx_seq_one_letter_code
_entity_poly.pdbx_strand_id
1 'polypeptide(L)' 'MLYGEPGSSIVYYANKEQFDLVIIGSRGLNSLQEMVLDSVSHKVVNRVKCPVLVVK' A
#
# COMPACT_ATOMS: atom_id res chain seq x y z
N MET A 1 14.41 3.93 7.95
CA MET A 1 14.13 2.60 7.37
C MET A 1 13.05 1.96 8.23
N LEU A 2 12.01 1.37 7.62
CA LEU A 2 10.93 0.69 8.35
C LEU A 2 11.21 -0.81 8.41
N TYR A 3 10.79 -1.46 9.50
CA TYR A 3 10.95 -2.91 9.71
C TYR A 3 9.57 -3.55 10.01
N GLY A 4 9.43 -4.85 9.78
CA GLY A 4 8.18 -5.60 10.00
C GLY A 4 7.43 -5.97 8.72
N GLU A 5 6.14 -6.28 8.86
CA GLU A 5 5.27 -6.62 7.72
C GLU A 5 5.03 -5.38 6.86
N PRO A 6 5.39 -5.38 5.56
CA PRO A 6 5.45 -4.17 4.75
C PRO A 6 4.16 -3.34 4.74
N GLY A 7 3.00 -3.97 4.50
CA GLY A 7 1.76 -3.21 4.38
C GLY A 7 1.33 -2.57 5.70
N SER A 8 1.45 -3.28 6.82
CA SER A 8 1.17 -2.73 8.15
C SER A 8 2.14 -1.61 8.54
N SER A 9 3.44 -1.78 8.27
CA SER A 9 4.45 -0.77 8.59
C SER A 9 4.30 0.50 7.74
N ILE A 10 3.97 0.37 6.45
CA ILE A 10 3.68 1.51 5.56
C ILE A 10 2.43 2.24 6.04
N VAL A 11 1.34 1.53 6.32
CA VAL A 11 0.07 2.13 6.78
C VAL A 11 0.28 2.88 8.10
N TYR A 12 0.99 2.28 9.05
CA TYR A 12 1.27 2.91 10.33
C TYR A 12 2.06 4.21 10.15
N TYR A 13 3.14 4.17 9.38
CA TYR A 13 3.99 5.34 9.15
C TYR A 13 3.25 6.44 8.38
N ALA A 14 2.54 6.08 7.31
CA ALA A 14 1.81 7.02 6.47
C ALA A 14 0.64 7.71 7.21
N ASN A 15 0.01 7.02 8.17
CA ASN A 15 -1.08 7.58 8.97
C ASN A 15 -0.59 8.36 10.20
N LYS A 16 0.64 8.09 10.65
CA LYS A 16 1.26 8.77 11.79
C LYS A 16 1.78 10.14 11.39
N GLU A 17 2.42 10.22 10.23
CA GLU A 17 2.93 11.46 9.67
C GLU A 17 1.86 12.11 8.76
N GLN A 18 1.95 13.41 8.52
CA GLN A 18 1.00 14.14 7.65
C GLN A 18 1.48 14.17 6.21
N PHE A 19 1.32 13.07 5.48
CA PHE A 19 1.60 13.03 4.04
C PHE A 19 0.38 13.43 3.21
N ASP A 20 0.61 14.16 2.12
CA ASP A 20 -0.44 14.55 1.17
C ASP A 20 -0.77 13.46 0.14
N LEU A 21 0.16 12.53 -0.12
CA LEU A 21 0.01 11.46 -1.11
C LEU A 21 0.97 10.29 -0.81
N VAL A 22 0.47 9.06 -0.95
CA VAL A 22 1.30 7.84 -0.99
C VAL A 22 1.31 7.27 -2.41
N ILE A 23 2.49 6.99 -2.95
CA ILE A 23 2.67 6.35 -4.26
C ILE A 23 3.17 4.93 -4.04
N ILE A 24 2.49 3.95 -4.64
CA ILE A 24 2.87 2.54 -4.55
C ILE A 24 2.85 1.86 -5.92
N GLY A 25 3.88 1.07 -6.19
CA GLY A 25 3.92 0.21 -7.37
C GLY A 25 3.07 -1.04 -7.19
N SER A 26 2.39 -1.46 -8.26
CA SER A 26 1.78 -2.78 -8.38
C SER A 26 2.50 -3.56 -9.47
N ARG A 27 2.66 -4.88 -9.29
CA ARG A 27 3.17 -5.76 -10.35
C ARG A 27 1.98 -6.17 -11.22
N GLY A 28 2.14 -6.14 -12.54
CA GLY A 28 1.16 -6.69 -13.48
C GLY A 28 1.08 -8.21 -13.33
N LEU A 29 0.23 -8.67 -12.42
CA LEU A 29 -0.09 -10.07 -12.25
C LEU A 29 -1.39 -10.39 -13.01
N ASN A 30 -1.60 -11.65 -13.39
CA ASN A 30 -2.83 -12.10 -14.06
C ASN A 30 -4.04 -11.77 -13.16
N SER A 31 -5.26 -11.59 -13.70
CA SER A 31 -6.43 -11.14 -12.91
C SER A 31 -6.67 -11.97 -11.63
N LEU A 32 -6.37 -13.27 -11.64
CA LEU A 32 -6.45 -14.16 -10.47
C LEU A 32 -5.38 -13.93 -9.40
N GLN A 33 -4.21 -13.44 -9.80
CA GLN A 33 -3.11 -13.07 -8.90
C GLN A 33 -3.24 -11.63 -8.39
N GLU A 34 -3.89 -10.73 -9.14
CA GLU A 34 -4.34 -9.42 -8.63
C GLU A 34 -5.39 -9.59 -7.50
N MET A 35 -6.14 -10.70 -7.50
CA MET A 35 -7.09 -11.08 -6.44
C MET A 35 -6.43 -11.62 -5.15
N VAL A 36 -5.09 -11.60 -5.03
CA VAL A 36 -4.45 -11.87 -3.73
C VAL A 36 -4.88 -10.77 -2.75
N LEU A 37 -5.90 -11.10 -1.95
CA LEU A 37 -6.60 -10.20 -1.02
C LEU A 37 -5.68 -9.51 0.00
N ASP A 38 -4.47 -10.01 0.20
CA ASP A 38 -3.52 -9.49 1.20
C ASP A 38 -2.21 -8.97 0.58
N SER A 39 -2.25 -8.44 -0.64
CA SER A 39 -1.08 -7.75 -1.21
C SER A 39 -0.75 -6.45 -0.46
N VAL A 40 0.52 -6.04 -0.50
CA VAL A 40 0.97 -4.79 0.13
C VAL A 40 0.20 -3.59 -0.45
N SER A 41 0.08 -3.51 -1.78
CA SER A 41 -0.68 -2.44 -2.44
C SER A 41 -2.14 -2.40 -2.00
N HIS A 42 -2.80 -3.56 -1.87
CA HIS A 42 -4.17 -3.65 -1.39
C HIS A 42 -4.30 -3.20 0.07
N LYS A 43 -3.39 -3.61 0.95
CA LYS A 43 -3.38 -3.20 2.36
C LYS A 43 -3.17 -1.69 2.52
N VAL A 44 -2.29 -1.09 1.71
CA VAL A 44 -2.00 0.35 1.71
C VAL A 44 -3.20 1.15 1.21
N VAL A 45 -3.75 0.81 0.03
CA VAL A 45 -4.90 1.51 -0.57
C VAL A 45 -6.11 1.52 0.36
N ASN A 46 -6.36 0.42 1.08
CA ASN A 46 -7.55 0.30 1.94
C ASN A 46 -7.40 0.92 3.34
N ARG A 47 -6.19 1.24 3.80
CA ARG A 47 -5.95 1.61 5.21
C ARG A 47 -5.19 2.92 5.42
N VAL A 48 -4.54 3.46 4.40
CA VAL A 48 -3.93 4.80 4.48
C VAL A 48 -5.03 5.87 4.41
N LYS A 49 -4.90 6.92 5.23
CA LYS A 49 -5.87 8.02 5.35
C LYS A 49 -5.71 9.09 4.28
N CYS A 50 -4.49 9.30 3.80
CA CYS A 50 -4.23 10.22 2.70
C CYS A 50 -4.46 9.53 1.34
N PRO A 51 -4.62 10.31 0.25
CA PRO A 51 -4.73 9.76 -1.10
C PRO A 51 -3.62 8.76 -1.43
N VAL A 52 -3.97 7.72 -2.18
CA VAL A 52 -3.02 6.69 -2.66
C VAL A 52 -3.06 6.62 -4.18
N LEU A 53 -1.90 6.76 -4.83
CA LEU A 53 -1.72 6.54 -6.26
C LEU A 53 -1.04 5.19 -6.49
N VAL A 54 -1.70 4.32 -7.25
CA VAL A 54 -1.14 3.04 -7.68
C VAL A 54 -0.57 3.17 -9.08
N VAL A 55 0.70 2.83 -9.24
CA VAL A 55 1.41 2.85 -10.53
C VAL A 55 1.64 1.41 -11.01
N LYS A 56 1.39 1.17 -12.30
CA LYS A 56 1.65 -0.11 -12.98
C LYS A 56 2.92 -0.03 -13.81
#